data_AF-A0A7X7BZD6-F1
#
_entry.id   AF-A0A7X7BZD6-F1
#
_cell.length_a   1.000
_cell.length_b   1.000
_cell.length_c   1.000
_cell.angle_alpha   90.00
_cell.angle_beta   90.00
_cell.angle_gamma   90.00
#
_symmetry.space_group_name_H-M   'P 1'
#
loop_
_entity.id
_entity.type
_entity.pdbx_description
1 polymer ?
#
loop_
_entity_poly.entity_id
_entity_poly.type
_entity_poly.pdbx_seq_one_letter_code
_entity_poly.pdbx_strand_id
1 'polypeptide(L)'
;MKKALIIFILLLTAALRVSAQDVSAQREEKRRLEEEIAFIDNELKNIISKQAASTQQLSVVQKQLNNRRRLVDQADNEIRQLRNKINSTTAEINSLQSNLDTLRIYYSDLIYNAYKNRDSKIWFIYILGSENIGQGYRRFSYLSNLSESANNQAENILKTQEDLKIEKTRLDSLITLATATRQQRQKEYDNIKADEKKSKTIINNLENKLKIL
;
A
#
# COMPACT_ATOMS: atom_id res chain seq x y z
N MET A 1 31.31 94.86 -47.31
CA MET A 1 30.65 93.61 -47.76
C MET A 1 31.27 92.33 -47.22
N LYS A 2 32.61 92.17 -47.18
CA LYS A 2 33.25 90.93 -46.67
C LYS A 2 33.01 90.60 -45.18
N LYS A 3 32.85 91.61 -44.30
CA LYS A 3 32.63 91.41 -42.84
C LYS A 3 31.22 90.92 -42.48
N ALA A 4 30.19 91.35 -43.24
CA ALA A 4 28.81 90.91 -43.02
C ALA A 4 28.58 89.44 -43.43
N LEU A 5 29.30 88.98 -44.45
CA LEU A 5 29.21 87.61 -44.96
C LEU A 5 29.84 86.58 -43.99
N ILE A 6 30.88 86.98 -43.25
CA ILE A 6 31.52 86.14 -42.21
C ILE A 6 30.59 85.99 -40.99
N ILE A 7 29.91 87.06 -40.57
CA ILE A 7 28.96 87.01 -39.44
C ILE A 7 27.74 86.15 -39.79
N PHE A 8 27.26 86.24 -41.04
CA PHE A 8 26.15 85.42 -41.52
C PHE A 8 26.49 83.91 -41.56
N ILE A 9 27.72 83.56 -41.99
CA ILE A 9 28.21 82.17 -41.97
C ILE A 9 28.42 81.65 -40.52
N LEU A 10 28.85 82.51 -39.60
CA LEU A 10 29.01 82.15 -38.19
C LEU A 10 27.65 81.90 -37.51
N LEU A 11 26.62 82.69 -37.83
CA LEU A 11 25.26 82.49 -37.32
C LEU A 11 24.59 81.23 -37.90
N LEU A 12 24.82 80.93 -39.17
CA LEU A 12 24.26 79.74 -39.82
C LEU A 12 24.86 78.43 -39.26
N THR A 13 26.13 78.45 -38.88
CA THR A 13 26.80 77.29 -38.25
C THR A 13 26.42 77.10 -36.78
N ALA A 14 26.05 78.17 -36.06
CA ALA A 14 25.54 78.11 -34.69
C ALA A 14 24.10 77.57 -34.62
N ALA A 15 23.23 77.95 -35.56
CA ALA A 15 21.84 77.45 -35.60
C ALA A 15 21.74 75.94 -35.91
N LEU A 16 22.68 75.39 -36.70
CA LEU A 16 22.74 73.96 -37.00
C LEU A 16 23.26 73.11 -35.82
N ARG A 17 23.91 73.70 -34.82
CA ARG A 17 24.46 72.98 -33.65
C ARG A 17 23.39 72.69 -32.60
N VAL A 18 22.36 73.53 -32.48
CA VAL A 18 21.28 73.40 -31.48
C VAL A 18 20.33 72.23 -31.81
N SER A 19 19.97 72.03 -33.09
CA SER A 19 19.10 70.92 -33.51
C SER A 19 19.80 69.56 -33.51
N ALA A 20 21.14 69.50 -33.50
CA ALA A 20 21.89 68.25 -33.42
C ALA A 20 21.99 67.71 -31.98
N GLN A 21 21.94 68.59 -30.98
CA GLN A 21 22.07 68.24 -29.56
C GLN A 21 20.79 67.57 -29.04
N ASP A 22 19.61 68.08 -29.41
CA ASP A 22 18.29 67.55 -29.02
C ASP A 22 17.99 66.18 -29.67
N VAL A 23 18.36 66.01 -30.94
CA VAL A 23 18.24 64.72 -31.66
C VAL A 23 19.17 63.65 -31.08
N SER A 24 20.33 64.03 -30.55
CA SER A 24 21.25 63.08 -29.91
C SER A 24 20.71 62.58 -28.56
N ALA A 25 20.10 63.46 -27.76
CA ALA A 25 19.46 63.10 -26.50
C ALA A 25 18.24 62.19 -26.72
N GLN A 26 17.37 62.53 -27.68
CA GLN A 26 16.23 61.68 -28.06
C GLN A 26 16.66 60.30 -28.59
N ARG A 27 17.78 60.22 -29.33
CA ARG A 27 18.30 58.94 -29.82
C ARG A 27 18.85 58.07 -28.70
N GLU A 28 19.52 58.67 -27.72
CA GLU A 28 20.05 57.95 -26.56
C GLU A 28 18.93 57.47 -25.63
N GLU A 29 17.91 58.29 -25.42
CA GLU A 29 16.73 57.91 -24.65
C GLU A 29 15.94 56.79 -25.35
N LYS A 30 15.80 56.88 -26.68
CA LYS A 30 15.23 55.79 -27.49
C LYS A 30 16.03 54.48 -27.34
N ARG A 31 17.37 54.55 -27.42
CA ARG A 31 18.25 53.38 -27.27
C ARG A 31 18.10 52.75 -25.89
N ARG A 32 18.06 53.57 -24.83
CA ARG A 32 17.85 53.12 -23.45
C ARG A 32 16.48 52.44 -23.28
N LEU A 33 15.42 53.02 -23.84
CA LEU A 33 14.08 52.42 -23.79
C LEU A 33 14.03 51.09 -24.55
N GLU A 34 14.71 50.97 -25.69
CA GLU A 34 14.82 49.71 -26.44
C GLU A 34 15.58 48.62 -25.65
N GLU A 35 16.65 48.98 -24.94
CA GLU A 35 17.37 48.08 -24.04
C GLU A 35 16.51 47.62 -22.84
N GLU A 36 15.74 48.54 -22.27
CA GLU A 36 14.83 48.26 -21.16
C GLU A 36 13.69 47.33 -21.58
N ILE A 37 13.11 47.54 -22.78
CA ILE A 37 12.10 46.64 -23.36
C ILE A 37 12.69 45.24 -23.60
N ALA A 38 13.89 45.15 -24.19
CA ALA A 38 14.53 43.86 -24.45
C ALA A 38 14.88 43.10 -23.16
N PHE A 39 15.21 43.83 -22.10
CA PHE A 39 15.41 43.26 -20.77
C PHE A 39 14.09 42.72 -20.19
N ILE A 40 13.02 43.52 -20.23
CA ILE A 40 11.68 43.15 -19.76
C ILE A 40 11.14 41.93 -20.52
N ASP A 41 11.29 41.88 -21.85
CA ASP A 41 10.84 40.75 -22.67
C ASP A 41 11.59 39.45 -22.33
N ASN A 42 12.91 39.53 -22.10
CA ASN A 42 13.68 38.39 -21.63
C ASN A 42 13.25 37.94 -20.24
N GLU A 43 12.99 38.89 -19.33
CA GLU A 43 12.52 38.60 -17.99
C GLU A 43 11.12 37.95 -18.01
N LEU A 44 10.20 38.47 -18.84
CA LEU A 44 8.87 37.90 -19.05
C LEU A 44 8.94 36.49 -19.63
N LYS A 45 9.80 36.26 -20.64
CA LYS A 45 10.02 34.93 -21.23
C LYS A 45 10.55 33.94 -20.19
N ASN A 46 11.45 34.38 -19.32
CA ASN A 46 11.97 33.58 -18.20
C ASN A 46 10.89 33.29 -17.15
N ILE A 47 10.00 34.25 -16.84
CA ILE A 47 8.86 34.06 -15.94
C ILE A 47 7.89 33.02 -16.51
N ILE A 48 7.51 33.15 -17.80
CA ILE A 48 6.60 32.23 -18.49
C ILE A 48 7.18 30.81 -18.51
N SER A 49 8.47 30.63 -18.85
CA SER A 49 9.09 29.30 -18.89
C SER A 49 9.14 28.65 -17.50
N LYS A 50 9.49 29.42 -16.47
CA LYS A 50 9.50 28.95 -15.07
C LYS A 50 8.09 28.63 -14.57
N GLN A 51 7.08 29.38 -14.99
CA GLN A 51 5.67 29.12 -14.66
C GLN A 51 5.19 27.83 -15.33
N ALA A 52 5.46 27.65 -16.63
CA ALA A 52 5.15 26.42 -17.36
C ALA A 52 5.80 25.19 -16.69
N ALA A 53 7.08 25.28 -16.32
CA ALA A 53 7.78 24.23 -15.59
C ALA A 53 7.13 23.93 -14.22
N SER A 54 6.73 24.97 -13.48
CA SER A 54 6.09 24.84 -12.16
C SER A 54 4.69 24.22 -12.26
N THR A 55 3.89 24.58 -13.27
CA THR A 55 2.58 23.99 -13.55
C THR A 55 2.70 22.52 -13.94
N GLN A 56 3.72 22.17 -14.73
CA GLN A 56 3.98 20.78 -15.08
C GLN A 56 4.43 19.95 -13.86
N GLN A 57 5.28 20.50 -13.01
CA GLN A 57 5.64 19.87 -11.73
C GLN A 57 4.41 19.63 -10.84
N LEU A 58 3.52 20.63 -10.73
CA LEU A 58 2.27 20.49 -9.96
C LEU A 58 1.39 19.37 -10.53
N SER A 59 1.22 19.31 -11.85
CA SER A 59 0.45 18.25 -12.52
C SER A 59 1.02 16.86 -12.23
N VAL A 60 2.34 16.69 -12.27
CA VAL A 60 3.01 15.43 -11.94
C VAL A 60 2.79 15.06 -10.47
N VAL A 61 2.96 15.99 -9.54
CA VAL A 61 2.73 15.76 -8.10
C VAL A 61 1.28 15.40 -7.80
N GLN A 62 0.31 16.07 -8.46
CA GLN A 62 -1.10 15.73 -8.33
C GLN A 62 -1.42 14.33 -8.85
N LYS A 63 -0.84 13.93 -9.99
CA LYS A 63 -0.96 12.54 -10.49
C LYS A 63 -0.35 11.53 -9.52
N GLN A 64 0.80 11.83 -8.94
CA GLN A 64 1.42 10.99 -7.90
C GLN A 64 0.51 10.86 -6.68
N LEU A 65 -0.04 11.97 -6.17
CA LEU A 65 -0.99 11.96 -5.05
C LEU A 65 -2.22 11.09 -5.32
N ASN A 66 -2.83 11.22 -6.50
CA ASN A 66 -3.97 10.40 -6.90
C ASN A 66 -3.61 8.91 -6.95
N ASN A 67 -2.44 8.57 -7.50
CA ASN A 67 -1.98 7.18 -7.53
C ASN A 67 -1.72 6.62 -6.12
N ARG A 68 -1.12 7.40 -5.22
CA ARG A 68 -0.89 6.98 -3.83
C ARG A 68 -2.19 6.78 -3.07
N ARG A 69 -3.18 7.67 -3.25
CA ARG A 69 -4.51 7.52 -2.65
C ARG A 69 -5.17 6.21 -3.10
N ARG A 70 -5.09 5.89 -4.40
CA ARG A 70 -5.56 4.60 -4.94
C ARG A 70 -4.82 3.40 -4.34
N LEU A 71 -3.50 3.49 -4.10
CA LEU A 71 -2.73 2.44 -3.43
C LEU A 71 -3.19 2.24 -1.99
N VAL A 72 -3.47 3.33 -1.25
CA VAL A 72 -4.03 3.26 0.11
C VAL A 72 -5.41 2.59 0.09
N ASP A 73 -6.29 2.98 -0.83
CA ASP A 73 -7.64 2.39 -0.95
C ASP A 73 -7.56 0.89 -1.27
N GLN A 74 -6.65 0.50 -2.17
CA GLN A 74 -6.41 -0.90 -2.51
C GLN A 74 -5.88 -1.68 -1.30
N ALA A 75 -4.91 -1.12 -0.57
CA ALA A 75 -4.40 -1.74 0.65
C ALA A 75 -5.48 -1.88 1.72
N ASP A 76 -6.37 -0.89 1.86
CA ASP A 76 -7.52 -0.96 2.78
C ASP A 76 -8.51 -2.06 2.37
N ASN A 77 -8.76 -2.24 1.07
CA ASN A 77 -9.58 -3.35 0.58
C ASN A 77 -8.94 -4.71 0.89
N GLU A 78 -7.64 -4.84 0.63
CA GLU A 78 -6.87 -6.05 0.90
C GLU A 78 -6.85 -6.39 2.40
N ILE A 79 -6.63 -5.41 3.27
CA ILE A 79 -6.68 -5.59 4.73
C ILE A 79 -8.07 -6.09 5.17
N ARG A 80 -9.16 -5.59 4.59
CA ARG A 80 -10.52 -6.08 4.89
C ARG A 80 -10.71 -7.53 4.46
N GLN A 81 -10.23 -7.89 3.26
CA GLN A 81 -10.28 -9.28 2.78
C GLN A 81 -9.43 -10.22 3.65
N LEU A 82 -8.22 -9.81 4.02
CA LEU A 82 -7.33 -10.56 4.92
C LEU A 82 -7.97 -10.74 6.29
N ARG A 83 -8.61 -9.71 6.84
CA ARG A 83 -9.35 -9.80 8.11
C ARG A 83 -10.47 -10.84 8.04
N ASN A 84 -11.23 -10.87 6.95
CA ASN A 84 -12.29 -11.86 6.76
C ASN A 84 -11.71 -13.29 6.70
N LYS A 85 -10.60 -13.49 5.97
CA LYS A 85 -9.89 -14.78 5.91
C LYS A 85 -9.35 -15.21 7.26
N ILE A 86 -8.75 -14.29 8.02
CA ILE A 86 -8.27 -14.54 9.39
C ILE A 86 -9.42 -15.00 10.27
N ASN A 87 -10.57 -14.32 10.22
CA ASN A 87 -11.74 -14.69 11.02
C ASN A 87 -12.28 -16.08 10.63
N SER A 88 -12.38 -16.39 9.34
CA SER A 88 -12.86 -17.70 8.89
C SER A 88 -11.90 -18.82 9.28
N THR A 89 -10.59 -18.63 9.07
CA THR A 89 -9.56 -19.62 9.46
C THR A 89 -9.52 -19.79 10.98
N THR A 90 -9.70 -18.73 11.76
CA THR A 90 -9.79 -18.83 13.23
C THR A 90 -11.01 -19.65 13.67
N ALA A 91 -12.17 -19.45 13.03
CA ALA A 91 -13.36 -20.24 13.31
C ALA A 91 -13.16 -21.71 12.95
N GLU A 92 -12.49 -22.00 11.84
CA GLU A 92 -12.13 -23.35 11.42
C GLU A 92 -11.18 -24.03 12.41
N ILE A 93 -10.14 -23.34 12.87
CA ILE A 93 -9.23 -23.81 13.93
C ILE A 93 -10.00 -24.16 15.20
N ASN A 94 -10.94 -23.31 15.62
CA ASN A 94 -11.75 -23.57 16.81
C ASN A 94 -12.64 -24.80 16.64
N SER A 95 -13.22 -24.99 15.45
CA SER A 95 -14.01 -26.17 15.11
C SER A 95 -13.16 -27.45 15.14
N LEU A 96 -11.99 -27.43 14.49
CA LEU A 96 -11.03 -28.54 14.49
C LEU A 96 -10.54 -28.87 15.90
N GLN A 97 -10.30 -27.87 16.75
CA GLN A 97 -9.92 -28.08 18.15
C GLN A 97 -11.04 -28.76 18.95
N SER A 98 -12.29 -28.29 18.82
CA SER A 98 -13.43 -28.91 19.48
C SER A 98 -13.67 -30.35 19.02
N ASN A 99 -13.51 -30.60 17.72
CA ASN A 99 -13.60 -31.95 17.15
C ASN A 99 -12.49 -32.83 17.71
N LEU A 100 -11.24 -32.35 17.72
CA LEU A 100 -10.10 -33.07 18.27
C LEU A 100 -10.29 -33.44 19.74
N ASP A 101 -10.82 -32.53 20.55
CA ASP A 101 -11.07 -32.77 21.97
C ASP A 101 -12.16 -33.84 22.16
N THR A 102 -13.23 -33.80 21.36
CA THR A 102 -14.27 -34.83 21.33
C THR A 102 -13.70 -36.19 20.94
N LEU A 103 -12.88 -36.22 19.87
CA LEU A 103 -12.25 -37.45 19.40
C LEU A 103 -11.33 -38.05 20.47
N ARG A 104 -10.59 -37.22 21.21
CA ARG A 104 -9.70 -37.64 22.31
C ARG A 104 -10.46 -38.18 23.51
N ILE A 105 -11.57 -37.57 23.89
CA ILE A 105 -12.43 -38.08 24.99
C ILE A 105 -12.92 -39.48 24.64
N TYR A 106 -13.52 -39.65 23.46
CA TYR A 106 -14.04 -40.95 23.02
C TYR A 106 -12.92 -42.01 22.93
N TYR A 107 -11.76 -41.65 22.37
CA TYR A 107 -10.62 -42.54 22.32
C TYR A 107 -10.10 -42.93 23.72
N SER A 108 -10.07 -41.98 24.66
CA SER A 108 -9.64 -42.25 26.04
C SER A 108 -10.56 -43.25 26.73
N ASP A 109 -11.87 -43.13 26.53
CA ASP A 109 -12.85 -44.08 27.05
C ASP A 109 -12.68 -45.47 26.43
N LEU A 110 -12.44 -45.56 25.11
CA LEU A 110 -12.14 -46.83 24.45
C LEU A 110 -10.89 -47.50 25.04
N ILE A 111 -9.80 -46.75 25.19
CA ILE A 111 -8.54 -47.26 25.72
C ILE A 111 -8.66 -47.62 27.20
N TYR A 112 -9.35 -46.83 28.00
CA TYR A 112 -9.59 -47.14 29.41
C TYR A 112 -10.38 -48.46 29.57
N ASN A 113 -11.45 -48.63 28.79
CA ASN A 113 -12.24 -49.85 28.81
C ASN A 113 -11.44 -51.06 28.28
N ALA A 114 -10.65 -50.88 27.22
CA ALA A 114 -9.76 -51.91 26.73
C ALA A 114 -8.72 -52.32 27.78
N TYR A 115 -8.13 -51.35 28.49
CA TYR A 115 -7.16 -51.58 29.55
C TYR A 115 -7.75 -52.32 30.75
N LYS A 116 -8.98 -51.98 31.16
CA LYS A 116 -9.69 -52.69 32.25
C LYS A 116 -9.96 -54.15 31.89
N ASN A 117 -10.22 -54.42 30.61
CA ASN A 117 -10.53 -55.76 30.11
C ASN A 117 -9.33 -56.44 29.42
N ARG A 118 -8.09 -55.98 29.64
CA ARG A 118 -6.93 -56.41 28.85
C ARG A 118 -6.48 -57.86 29.03
N ASP A 119 -6.97 -58.56 30.06
CA ASP A 119 -6.58 -59.94 30.29
C ASP A 119 -7.17 -60.83 29.18
N SER A 120 -6.29 -61.37 28.35
CA SER A 120 -6.66 -62.22 27.21
C SER A 120 -7.44 -63.45 27.65
N LYS A 121 -7.23 -63.96 28.88
CA LYS A 121 -7.98 -65.08 29.44
C LYS A 121 -9.46 -64.73 29.61
N ILE A 122 -9.77 -63.50 30.03
CA ILE A 122 -11.15 -63.03 30.18
C ILE A 122 -11.84 -63.01 28.82
N TRP A 123 -11.14 -62.67 27.74
CA TRP A 123 -11.71 -62.67 26.38
C TRP A 123 -11.98 -64.08 25.88
N PHE A 124 -11.05 -65.01 26.07
CA PHE A 124 -11.28 -66.42 25.73
C PHE A 124 -12.44 -67.00 26.52
N ILE A 125 -12.53 -66.74 27.83
CA ILE A 125 -13.66 -67.17 28.66
C ILE A 125 -14.97 -66.54 28.19
N TYR A 126 -14.98 -65.26 27.81
CA TYR A 126 -16.17 -64.58 27.29
C TYR A 126 -16.67 -65.15 25.96
N ILE A 127 -15.76 -65.48 25.04
CA ILE A 127 -16.13 -66.06 23.74
C ILE A 127 -16.52 -67.54 23.89
N LEU A 128 -15.72 -68.34 24.62
CA LEU A 128 -15.92 -69.78 24.78
C LEU A 128 -17.07 -70.12 25.74
N GLY A 129 -17.37 -69.25 26.71
CA GLY A 129 -18.55 -69.32 27.57
C GLY A 129 -19.85 -68.87 26.88
N SER A 130 -19.93 -69.02 25.56
CA SER A 130 -21.15 -68.73 24.79
C SER A 130 -22.06 -69.95 24.76
N GLU A 131 -23.37 -69.73 24.80
CA GLU A 131 -24.40 -70.77 24.76
C GLU A 131 -24.38 -71.58 23.46
N ASN A 132 -23.90 -70.97 22.37
CA ASN A 132 -23.75 -71.62 21.07
C ASN A 132 -22.72 -70.89 20.18
N ILE A 133 -22.33 -71.55 19.09
CA ILE A 133 -21.33 -71.07 18.12
C ILE A 133 -21.74 -69.70 17.53
N GLY A 134 -23.02 -69.49 17.23
CA GLY A 134 -23.51 -68.22 16.69
C GLY A 134 -23.34 -67.05 17.66
N GLN A 135 -23.58 -67.26 18.96
CA GLN A 135 -23.35 -66.26 20.00
C GLN A 135 -21.85 -65.96 20.17
N GLY A 136 -21.00 -66.99 20.15
CA GLY A 136 -19.54 -66.83 20.20
C GLY A 136 -19.00 -66.02 19.03
N TYR A 137 -19.47 -66.30 17.81
CA TYR A 137 -19.11 -65.53 16.61
C TYR A 137 -19.49 -64.04 16.73
N ARG A 138 -20.70 -63.73 17.22
CA ARG A 138 -21.12 -62.33 17.45
C ARG A 138 -20.24 -61.63 18.49
N ARG A 139 -19.89 -62.31 19.58
CA ARG A 139 -18.99 -61.75 20.62
C ARG A 139 -17.58 -61.49 20.06
N PHE A 140 -17.05 -62.40 19.24
CA PHE A 140 -15.77 -62.21 18.56
C PHE A 140 -15.81 -61.03 17.59
N SER A 141 -16.81 -60.97 16.71
CA SER A 141 -16.99 -59.86 15.77
C SER A 141 -17.12 -58.52 16.49
N TYR A 142 -17.85 -58.45 17.60
CA TYR A 142 -17.94 -57.25 18.43
C TYR A 142 -16.57 -56.77 18.92
N LEU A 143 -15.74 -57.68 19.47
CA LEU A 143 -14.39 -57.33 19.94
C LEU A 143 -13.47 -56.90 18.80
N SER A 144 -13.57 -57.55 17.63
CA SER A 144 -12.84 -57.14 16.43
C SER A 144 -13.22 -55.74 15.99
N ASN A 145 -14.52 -55.44 15.89
CA ASN A 145 -15.04 -54.13 15.51
C ASN A 145 -14.64 -53.05 16.52
N LEU A 146 -14.55 -53.39 17.82
CA LEU A 146 -14.08 -52.46 18.85
C LEU A 146 -12.61 -52.08 18.65
N SER A 147 -11.74 -53.05 18.35
CA SER A 147 -10.33 -52.79 18.04
C SER A 147 -10.19 -51.95 16.77
N GLU A 148 -10.96 -52.24 15.74
CA GLU A 148 -10.97 -51.46 14.50
C GLU A 148 -11.45 -50.03 14.75
N SER A 149 -12.52 -49.86 15.54
CA SER A 149 -13.02 -48.53 15.92
C SER A 149 -11.98 -47.72 16.68
N ALA A 150 -11.23 -48.33 17.61
CA ALA A 150 -10.15 -47.65 18.33
C ALA A 150 -9.01 -47.22 17.37
N ASN A 151 -8.61 -48.08 16.44
CA ASN A 151 -7.58 -47.74 15.45
C ASN A 151 -8.03 -46.59 14.53
N ASN A 152 -9.24 -46.68 13.99
CA ASN A 152 -9.82 -45.62 13.15
C ASN A 152 -9.92 -44.29 13.92
N GLN A 153 -10.28 -44.36 15.20
CA GLN A 153 -10.34 -43.19 16.07
C GLN A 153 -8.96 -42.56 16.28
N ALA A 154 -7.92 -43.36 16.47
CA ALA A 154 -6.54 -42.89 16.57
C ALA A 154 -6.09 -42.22 15.27
N GLU A 155 -6.40 -42.81 14.12
CA GLU A 155 -6.09 -42.24 12.80
C GLU A 155 -6.80 -40.89 12.60
N ASN A 156 -8.09 -40.81 12.94
CA ASN A 156 -8.85 -39.57 12.87
C ASN A 156 -8.27 -38.47 13.78
N ILE A 157 -7.79 -38.82 14.98
CA ILE A 157 -7.10 -37.89 15.88
C ILE A 157 -5.83 -37.35 15.19
N LEU A 158 -4.98 -38.23 14.66
CA LEU A 158 -3.73 -37.83 14.00
C LEU A 158 -3.98 -36.92 12.80
N LYS A 159 -4.96 -37.28 11.96
CA LYS A 159 -5.36 -36.47 10.81
C LYS A 159 -5.87 -35.08 11.25
N THR A 160 -6.77 -35.04 12.23
CA THR A 160 -7.32 -33.77 12.75
C THR A 160 -6.23 -32.90 13.38
N GLN A 161 -5.22 -33.51 14.03
CA GLN A 161 -4.06 -32.79 14.56
C GLN A 161 -3.22 -32.16 13.45
N GLU A 162 -3.00 -32.86 12.34
CA GLU A 162 -2.26 -32.33 11.21
C GLU A 162 -3.04 -31.21 10.51
N ASP A 163 -4.33 -31.41 10.26
CA ASP A 163 -5.20 -30.37 9.68
C ASP A 163 -5.19 -29.10 10.55
N LEU A 164 -5.28 -29.25 11.87
CA LEU A 164 -5.20 -28.14 12.82
C LEU A 164 -3.84 -27.42 12.76
N LYS A 165 -2.74 -28.14 12.57
CA LYS A 165 -1.39 -27.56 12.46
C LYS A 165 -1.23 -26.79 11.15
N ILE A 166 -1.74 -27.33 10.05
CA ILE A 166 -1.76 -26.68 8.74
C ILE A 166 -2.53 -25.36 8.83
N GLU A 167 -3.74 -25.38 9.38
CA GLU A 167 -4.56 -24.18 9.49
C GLU A 167 -3.96 -23.13 10.45
N LYS A 168 -3.31 -23.54 11.55
CA LYS A 168 -2.55 -22.60 12.40
C LYS A 168 -1.40 -21.93 11.65
N THR A 169 -0.65 -22.69 10.86
CA THR A 169 0.44 -22.15 10.02
C THR A 169 -0.09 -21.17 8.97
N ARG A 170 -1.25 -21.48 8.39
CA ARG A 170 -1.96 -20.61 7.46
C ARG A 170 -2.43 -19.32 8.13
N LEU A 171 -2.97 -19.40 9.35
CA LEU A 171 -3.37 -18.24 10.14
C LEU A 171 -2.18 -17.30 10.40
N ASP A 172 -1.04 -17.83 10.83
CA ASP A 172 0.18 -17.05 11.08
C ASP A 172 0.66 -16.34 9.80
N SER A 173 0.59 -17.04 8.67
CA SER A 173 0.92 -16.47 7.36
C SER A 173 0.00 -15.31 6.97
N LEU A 174 -1.32 -15.47 7.20
CA LEU A 174 -2.32 -14.41 6.95
C LEU A 174 -2.11 -13.19 7.85
N ILE A 175 -1.79 -13.40 9.13
CA ILE A 175 -1.50 -12.32 10.08
C ILE A 175 -0.23 -11.55 9.68
N THR A 176 0.81 -12.28 9.27
CA THR A 176 2.06 -11.69 8.78
C THR A 176 1.81 -10.83 7.54
N LEU A 177 1.07 -11.37 6.55
CA LEU A 177 0.71 -10.64 5.35
C LEU A 177 -0.12 -9.38 5.67
N ALA A 178 -1.14 -9.49 6.52
CA ALA A 178 -1.97 -8.35 6.93
C ALA A 178 -1.15 -7.26 7.63
N THR A 179 -0.13 -7.64 8.40
CA THR A 179 0.79 -6.70 9.06
C THR A 179 1.68 -5.99 8.05
N ALA A 180 2.24 -6.72 7.08
CA ALA A 180 3.03 -6.15 6.00
C ALA A 180 2.20 -5.17 5.14
N THR A 181 0.97 -5.54 4.75
CA THR A 181 0.07 -4.66 3.98
C THR A 181 -0.28 -3.38 4.75
N ARG A 182 -0.47 -3.46 6.08
CA ARG A 182 -0.66 -2.27 6.93
C ARG A 182 0.56 -1.36 6.97
N GLN A 183 1.76 -1.92 7.03
CA GLN A 183 3.00 -1.13 6.99
C GLN A 183 3.17 -0.42 5.64
N GLN A 184 2.90 -1.12 4.54
CA GLN A 184 2.92 -0.52 3.20
C GLN A 184 1.91 0.61 3.06
N ARG A 185 0.67 0.40 3.54
CA ARG A 185 -0.36 1.44 3.60
C ARG A 185 0.11 2.67 4.37
N GLN A 186 0.71 2.48 5.54
CA GLN A 186 1.21 3.58 6.36
C GLN A 186 2.31 4.37 5.64
N LYS A 187 3.24 3.67 4.97
CA LYS A 187 4.28 4.30 4.16
C LYS A 187 3.70 5.15 3.03
N GLU A 188 2.69 4.66 2.33
CA GLU A 188 2.01 5.44 1.28
C GLU A 188 1.28 6.67 1.85
N TYR A 189 0.68 6.54 3.04
CA TYR A 189 0.06 7.66 3.72
C TYR A 189 1.07 8.75 4.11
N ASP A 190 2.26 8.37 4.59
CA ASP A 190 3.32 9.33 4.91
C ASP A 190 3.88 10.00 3.65
N ASN A 191 3.99 9.25 2.54
CA ASN A 191 4.35 9.82 1.25
C ASN A 191 3.30 10.82 0.73
N ILE A 192 2.00 10.55 0.94
CA ILE A 192 0.93 11.50 0.59
C ILE A 192 1.13 12.82 1.34
N LYS A 193 1.39 12.78 2.65
CA LYS A 193 1.64 14.02 3.43
C LYS A 193 2.83 14.81 2.89
N ALA A 194 3.91 14.12 2.51
CA ALA A 194 5.09 14.75 1.94
C ALA A 194 4.77 15.40 0.58
N ASP A 195 4.03 14.71 -0.29
CA ASP A 195 3.66 15.20 -1.61
C ASP A 195 2.62 16.34 -1.53
N GLU A 196 1.71 16.33 -0.54
CA GLU A 196 0.81 17.45 -0.25
C GLU A 196 1.58 18.69 0.20
N LYS A 197 2.62 18.52 1.04
CA LYS A 197 3.52 19.63 1.42
C LYS A 197 4.23 20.20 0.20
N LYS A 198 4.77 19.36 -0.68
CA LYS A 198 5.42 19.80 -1.94
C LYS A 198 4.44 20.56 -2.83
N SER A 199 3.22 20.02 -3.02
CA SER A 199 2.16 20.65 -3.80
C SER A 199 1.84 22.05 -3.28
N LYS A 200 1.64 22.21 -1.96
CA LYS A 200 1.43 23.52 -1.32
C LYS A 200 2.58 24.49 -1.57
N THR A 201 3.83 24.03 -1.46
CA THR A 201 4.99 24.88 -1.76
C THR A 201 5.01 25.34 -3.22
N ILE A 202 4.68 24.46 -4.17
CA ILE A 202 4.61 24.82 -5.59
C ILE A 202 3.51 25.84 -5.84
N ILE A 203 2.32 25.66 -5.23
CA ILE A 203 1.20 26.60 -5.33
C ILE A 203 1.59 27.97 -4.78
N ASN A 204 2.16 28.04 -3.57
CA ASN A 204 2.61 29.30 -2.98
C ASN A 204 3.66 30.00 -3.85
N ASN A 205 4.59 29.26 -4.46
CA ASN A 205 5.59 29.81 -5.37
C ASN A 205 4.96 30.35 -6.67
N LEU A 206 3.89 29.71 -7.17
CA LEU A 206 3.14 30.20 -8.32
C LEU A 206 2.37 31.49 -7.96
N GLU A 207 1.70 31.53 -6.81
CA GLU A 207 0.96 32.71 -6.32
C GLU A 207 1.87 33.92 -6.09
N ASN A 208 3.02 33.72 -5.45
CA ASN A 208 3.97 34.80 -5.21
C ASN A 208 4.53 35.39 -6.52
N LYS A 209 4.75 34.56 -7.55
CA LYS A 209 5.18 35.04 -8.87
C LYS A 209 4.09 35.80 -9.61
N LEU A 210 2.81 35.43 -9.41
CA LEU A 210 1.67 36.14 -9.97
C LEU A 210 1.43 37.50 -9.31
N LYS A 211 1.83 37.70 -8.05
CA LYS A 211 1.72 38.99 -7.33
C LYS A 211 2.82 40.00 -7.66
N ILE A 212 3.90 39.56 -8.28
CA ILE A 212 5.04 40.41 -8.67
C ILE A 212 4.84 41.01 -10.08
N LEU A 213 3.89 40.47 -10.86
CA LEU A 213 3.36 41.04 -12.11
C LEU A 213 2.23 42.01 -11.80
#